data_AF-A0A8C7ITN1-F1
#
_entry.id   AF-A0A8C7ITN1-F1
#
_cell.length_a   1.000
_cell.length_b   1.000
_cell.length_c   1.000
_cell.angle_alpha   90.00
_cell.angle_beta   90.00
_cell.angle_gamma   90.00
#
_symmetry.space_group_name_H-M   'P 1'
#
loop_
_entity.id
_entity.type
_entity.pdbx_description
1 polymer ?
#
loop_
_entity_poly.entity_id
_entity_poly.type
_entity_poly.pdbx_seq_one_letter_code
_entity_poly.pdbx_strand_id
1 'polypeptide(L)'
;DELERRLRTRPNRPTSVSDLTNALVAEWKRPKEVPLLPSLDYDKLKRDLLGGSDRLKALLLQALCWRLTRSLQGEQRDTVLQAYVSNDLLDCHSTRQKPVLLLMRSKNEMVRQYMARLINAFASLAEGRVYLSQVPSLLRLLIESIRTEEKDSVSRENVLGALQKLSLRRSQQSAMIEDGLIDWLVDELQDSDCLSDYTLEYAVALLMNLCLRTRGKRKCAENPKYVLKVLTDLLGHENHEIRPYVNGTLYSILCIHAVREEAKEMSMEEILHCYSKEENPELNRQIEFIIKQLNSEEGPESDDEEEDDDDEEDAIETDLDKEEVLQLQPRELSGETLLTTEYLGIMTNMATRVKRRSAAPLGRSVDEPLQRPVTPISHRNTHIMGEVGYPLSRQRSEDSLPPSRYSSRPPTRSGSRPSTSESLHHSMGR
;
A
#
# COMPACT_ATOMS: atom_id res chain seq x y z
N ASP A 1 -7.27 32.30 14.59
CA ASP A 1 -8.03 33.58 14.49
C ASP A 1 -9.55 33.42 14.48
N GLU A 2 -10.17 32.79 13.48
CA GLU A 2 -11.64 32.60 13.41
C GLU A 2 -12.20 31.80 14.60
N LEU A 3 -11.51 30.72 14.97
CA LEU A 3 -11.84 29.85 16.10
C LEU A 3 -11.71 30.57 17.46
N GLU A 4 -10.69 31.42 17.59
CA GLU A 4 -10.47 32.22 18.78
C GLU A 4 -11.56 33.28 18.96
N ARG A 5 -11.97 33.94 17.86
CA ARG A 5 -13.11 34.87 17.85
C ARG A 5 -14.39 34.17 18.32
N ARG A 6 -14.69 32.97 17.82
CA ARG A 6 -15.86 32.18 18.21
C ARG A 6 -15.85 31.71 19.68
N LEU A 7 -14.68 31.38 20.24
CA LEU A 7 -14.55 30.99 21.64
C LEU A 7 -14.71 32.18 22.59
N ARG A 8 -14.27 33.37 22.19
CA ARG A 8 -14.41 34.61 22.99
C ARG A 8 -15.85 35.15 23.04
N THR A 9 -16.73 34.70 22.14
CA THR A 9 -18.16 35.11 22.08
C THR A 9 -19.12 34.17 22.82
N ARG A 10 -18.64 33.06 23.40
CA ARG A 10 -19.49 32.11 24.17
C ARG A 10 -19.81 32.66 25.57
N PRO A 11 -20.99 32.32 26.16
CA PRO A 11 -21.38 32.78 27.50
C PRO A 11 -20.41 32.31 28.61
N ASN A 12 -19.78 31.15 28.45
CA ASN A 12 -18.66 30.69 29.27
C ASN A 12 -17.33 31.06 28.59
N ARG A 13 -16.98 32.34 28.61
CA ARG A 13 -15.76 32.85 27.99
C ARG A 13 -14.53 32.38 28.78
N PRO A 14 -13.49 31.83 28.14
CA PRO A 14 -12.23 31.54 28.83
C PRO A 14 -11.63 32.84 29.39
N THR A 15 -11.37 32.86 30.69
CA THR A 15 -10.94 34.05 31.44
C THR A 15 -9.42 34.18 31.54
N SER A 16 -8.67 33.09 31.31
CA SER A 16 -7.22 33.08 31.23
C SER A 16 -6.70 32.64 29.87
N VAL A 17 -5.44 32.99 29.57
CA VAL A 17 -4.74 32.51 28.37
C VAL A 17 -4.69 30.97 28.38
N SER A 18 -4.46 30.35 29.54
CA SER A 18 -4.41 28.90 29.68
C SER A 18 -5.76 28.23 29.33
N ASP A 19 -6.87 28.83 29.74
CA ASP A 19 -8.22 28.33 29.41
C ASP A 19 -8.53 28.48 27.93
N LEU A 20 -8.06 29.56 27.30
CA LEU A 20 -8.22 29.76 25.87
C LEU A 20 -7.40 28.74 25.07
N THR A 21 -6.17 28.46 25.48
CA THR A 21 -5.32 27.43 24.86
C THR A 21 -5.94 26.05 25.02
N ASN A 22 -6.44 25.72 26.22
CA ASN A 22 -7.11 24.44 26.48
C ASN A 22 -8.43 24.32 25.69
N ALA A 23 -9.21 25.40 25.57
CA ALA A 23 -10.44 25.42 24.77
C ALA A 23 -10.15 25.31 23.27
N LEU A 24 -9.10 25.96 22.78
CA LEU A 24 -8.63 25.84 21.40
C LEU A 24 -8.17 24.42 21.12
N VAL A 25 -7.34 23.83 21.98
CA VAL A 25 -6.88 22.43 21.86
C VAL A 25 -8.07 21.47 21.92
N ALA A 26 -9.04 21.69 22.80
CA ALA A 26 -10.25 20.87 22.88
C ALA A 26 -11.11 20.99 21.61
N GLU A 27 -11.28 22.18 21.04
CA GLU A 27 -12.05 22.40 19.81
C GLU A 27 -11.29 21.93 18.55
N TRP A 28 -9.95 21.94 18.58
CA TRP A 28 -9.10 21.32 17.54
C TRP A 28 -9.12 19.79 17.61
N LYS A 29 -9.22 19.24 18.82
CA LYS A 29 -9.37 17.80 19.08
C LYS A 29 -10.81 17.32 18.96
N ARG A 30 -11.80 18.21 18.80
CA ARG A 30 -13.17 17.79 18.50
C ARG A 30 -13.15 17.14 17.13
N PRO A 31 -13.59 15.88 17.00
CA PRO A 31 -13.85 15.32 15.68
C PRO A 31 -14.89 16.24 15.04
N LYS A 32 -14.50 16.92 13.94
CA LYS A 32 -15.49 17.58 13.09
C LYS A 32 -16.42 16.48 12.63
N GLU A 33 -17.71 16.55 12.95
CA GLU A 33 -18.70 15.62 12.40
C GLU A 33 -18.57 15.69 10.88
N VAL A 34 -18.02 14.64 10.28
CA VAL A 34 -17.86 14.56 8.84
C VAL A 34 -19.25 14.27 8.27
N PRO A 35 -19.79 15.15 7.40
CA PRO A 35 -21.13 14.92 6.85
C PRO A 35 -21.16 13.59 6.09
N LEU A 36 -22.05 12.69 6.47
CA LEU A 36 -22.24 11.45 5.73
C LEU A 36 -22.90 11.74 4.38
N LEU A 37 -22.55 10.95 3.36
CA LEU A 37 -23.16 11.05 2.04
C LEU A 37 -24.56 10.39 2.04
N PRO A 38 -25.52 10.90 1.24
CA PRO A 38 -26.90 10.43 1.25
C PRO A 38 -27.04 9.01 0.69
N SER A 39 -27.97 8.19 1.21
CA SER A 39 -28.17 6.82 0.71
C SER A 39 -28.57 6.79 -0.77
N LEU A 40 -28.23 5.72 -1.48
CA LEU A 40 -28.51 5.51 -2.90
C LEU A 40 -29.60 4.44 -3.10
N ASP A 41 -30.32 4.51 -4.21
CA ASP A 41 -31.20 3.45 -4.71
C ASP A 41 -30.35 2.39 -5.42
N TYR A 42 -29.84 1.43 -4.63
CA TYR A 42 -28.99 0.35 -5.12
C TYR A 42 -29.72 -0.60 -6.08
N ASP A 43 -31.04 -0.75 -5.95
CA ASP A 43 -31.81 -1.60 -6.86
C ASP A 43 -31.93 -0.96 -8.24
N LYS A 44 -32.15 0.36 -8.31
CA LYS A 44 -32.09 1.11 -9.57
C LYS A 44 -30.69 1.08 -10.17
N LEU A 45 -29.64 1.34 -9.37
CA LEU A 45 -28.25 1.27 -9.82
C LEU A 45 -27.92 -0.08 -10.45
N LYS A 46 -28.25 -1.19 -9.78
CA LYS A 46 -27.98 -2.54 -10.30
C LYS A 46 -28.74 -2.83 -11.60
N ARG A 47 -30.00 -2.38 -11.72
CA ARG A 47 -30.76 -2.52 -12.97
C ARG A 47 -30.12 -1.77 -14.12
N ASP A 48 -29.70 -0.52 -13.90
CA ASP A 48 -29.15 0.33 -14.95
C ASP A 48 -27.70 -0.05 -15.30
N LEU A 49 -26.91 -0.54 -14.34
CA LEU A 49 -25.59 -1.13 -14.59
C LEU A 49 -25.66 -2.39 -15.47
N LEU A 50 -26.77 -3.13 -15.43
CA LEU A 50 -26.96 -4.33 -16.26
C LEU A 50 -27.63 -4.00 -17.61
N GLY A 51 -28.77 -3.32 -17.55
CA GLY A 51 -29.66 -3.09 -18.69
C GLY A 51 -29.45 -1.76 -19.42
N GLY A 52 -28.67 -0.84 -18.86
CA GLY A 52 -28.42 0.47 -19.44
C GLY A 52 -27.55 0.45 -20.69
N SER A 53 -27.47 1.59 -21.37
CA SER A 53 -26.51 1.81 -22.46
C SER A 53 -25.08 1.78 -21.91
N ASP A 54 -24.09 1.45 -22.75
CA ASP A 54 -22.69 1.46 -22.32
C ASP A 54 -22.24 2.82 -21.79
N ARG A 55 -22.79 3.91 -22.36
CA ARG A 55 -22.56 5.28 -21.89
C ARG A 55 -23.09 5.48 -20.47
N LEU A 56 -24.32 5.03 -20.19
CA LEU A 56 -24.90 5.12 -18.86
C LEU A 56 -24.09 4.28 -17.86
N LYS A 57 -23.73 3.04 -18.23
CA LYS A 57 -22.90 2.17 -17.40
C LYS A 57 -21.57 2.81 -17.04
N ALA A 58 -20.88 3.40 -18.01
CA ALA A 58 -19.61 4.07 -17.80
C ALA A 58 -19.75 5.27 -16.85
N LEU A 59 -20.77 6.12 -17.03
CA LEU A 59 -21.05 7.26 -16.14
C LEU A 59 -21.41 6.82 -14.71
N LEU A 60 -22.16 5.73 -14.56
CA LEU A 60 -22.49 5.18 -13.24
C LEU A 60 -21.27 4.60 -12.53
N LEU A 61 -20.46 3.81 -13.24
CA LEU A 61 -19.23 3.25 -12.67
C LEU A 61 -18.24 4.36 -12.28
N GLN A 62 -18.07 5.37 -13.12
CA GLN A 62 -17.31 6.58 -12.79
C GLN A 62 -17.84 7.22 -11.51
N ALA A 63 -19.15 7.46 -11.43
CA ALA A 63 -19.74 8.12 -10.29
C ALA A 63 -19.58 7.33 -8.98
N LEU A 64 -19.78 6.01 -9.04
CA LEU A 64 -19.60 5.11 -7.90
C LEU A 64 -18.13 5.06 -7.45
N CYS A 65 -17.19 5.04 -8.41
CA CYS A 65 -15.75 5.08 -8.14
C CYS A 65 -15.37 6.39 -7.44
N TRP A 66 -15.74 7.52 -8.04
CA TRP A 66 -15.48 8.85 -7.49
C TRP A 66 -16.05 9.04 -6.09
N ARG A 67 -17.24 8.52 -5.82
CA ARG A 67 -17.84 8.60 -4.50
C ARG A 67 -16.98 7.89 -3.45
N LEU A 68 -16.37 6.76 -3.80
CA LEU A 68 -15.48 6.03 -2.90
C LEU A 68 -14.13 6.72 -2.76
N THR A 69 -13.45 7.02 -3.85
CA THR A 69 -12.09 7.60 -3.86
C THR A 69 -12.03 9.03 -3.33
N ARG A 70 -13.06 9.85 -3.60
CA ARG A 70 -13.13 11.27 -3.18
C ARG A 70 -13.78 11.46 -1.82
N SER A 71 -14.29 10.40 -1.19
CA SER A 71 -14.71 10.44 0.20
C SER A 71 -13.52 10.69 1.13
N LEU A 72 -13.76 11.36 2.25
CA LEU A 72 -12.75 11.60 3.28
C LEU A 72 -12.36 10.28 3.97
N GLN A 73 -11.06 10.08 4.16
CA GLN A 73 -10.52 8.92 4.87
C GLN A 73 -11.11 8.82 6.29
N GLY A 74 -11.33 7.59 6.75
CA GLY A 74 -12.03 7.29 8.00
C GLY A 74 -13.53 7.11 7.79
N GLU A 75 -14.34 7.61 8.73
CA GLU A 75 -15.77 7.26 8.85
C GLU A 75 -16.59 7.46 7.57
N GLN A 76 -16.32 8.51 6.79
CA GLN A 76 -17.08 8.77 5.56
C GLN A 76 -16.81 7.70 4.49
N ARG A 77 -15.53 7.39 4.22
CA ARG A 77 -15.14 6.35 3.26
C ARG A 77 -15.59 4.97 3.67
N ASP A 78 -15.41 4.63 4.95
CA ASP A 78 -15.85 3.36 5.52
C ASP A 78 -17.36 3.20 5.34
N THR A 79 -18.13 4.26 5.57
CA THR A 79 -19.59 4.23 5.36
C THR A 79 -19.96 4.04 3.89
N VAL A 80 -19.22 4.65 2.94
CA VAL A 80 -19.47 4.46 1.51
C VAL A 80 -19.20 3.01 1.10
N LEU A 81 -18.04 2.46 1.46
CA LEU A 81 -17.70 1.08 1.15
C LEU A 81 -18.69 0.11 1.80
N GLN A 82 -18.98 0.29 3.08
CA GLN A 82 -19.93 -0.55 3.80
C GLN A 82 -21.33 -0.50 3.16
N ALA A 83 -21.76 0.65 2.66
CA ALA A 83 -23.02 0.76 1.92
C ALA A 83 -22.99 -0.02 0.60
N TYR A 84 -21.88 0.00 -0.14
CA TYR A 84 -21.72 -0.80 -1.36
C TYR A 84 -21.72 -2.31 -1.09
N VAL A 85 -20.97 -2.75 -0.07
CA VAL A 85 -20.84 -4.16 0.32
C VAL A 85 -22.17 -4.69 0.86
N SER A 86 -22.81 -3.97 1.79
CA SER A 86 -24.07 -4.40 2.42
C SER A 86 -25.26 -4.47 1.45
N ASN A 87 -25.25 -3.69 0.37
CA ASN A 87 -26.28 -3.74 -0.68
C ASN A 87 -25.91 -4.66 -1.85
N ASP A 88 -24.80 -5.38 -1.74
CA ASP A 88 -24.23 -6.24 -2.76
C ASP A 88 -24.20 -5.54 -4.14
N LEU A 89 -23.55 -4.38 -4.21
CA LEU A 89 -23.52 -3.52 -5.41
C LEU A 89 -23.07 -4.27 -6.66
N LEU A 90 -22.09 -5.17 -6.52
CA LEU A 90 -21.53 -5.97 -7.62
C LEU A 90 -22.28 -7.29 -7.83
N ASP A 91 -23.32 -7.55 -7.04
CA ASP A 91 -24.17 -8.74 -7.03
C ASP A 91 -23.33 -10.04 -6.96
N CYS A 92 -22.35 -10.03 -6.04
CA CYS A 92 -21.38 -11.08 -5.79
C CYS A 92 -22.02 -12.38 -5.31
N HIS A 93 -23.17 -12.28 -4.61
CA HIS A 93 -23.88 -13.42 -4.01
C HIS A 93 -24.92 -14.06 -4.93
N SER A 94 -25.26 -13.42 -6.05
CA SER A 94 -26.25 -13.94 -6.99
C SER A 94 -25.75 -15.20 -7.69
N THR A 95 -26.64 -16.18 -7.80
CA THR A 95 -26.40 -17.45 -8.51
C THR A 95 -26.59 -17.33 -10.03
N ARG A 96 -27.01 -16.16 -10.52
CA ARG A 96 -27.14 -15.84 -11.95
C ARG A 96 -25.80 -15.36 -12.53
N GLN A 97 -25.80 -14.94 -13.79
CA GLN A 97 -24.65 -14.25 -14.40
C GLN A 97 -24.28 -13.03 -13.54
N LYS A 98 -23.06 -13.04 -13.00
CA LYS A 98 -22.59 -11.99 -12.09
C LYS A 98 -22.32 -10.69 -12.88
N PRO A 99 -23.00 -9.57 -12.55
CA PRO A 99 -22.85 -8.28 -13.24
C PRO A 99 -21.39 -7.83 -13.35
N VAL A 100 -20.61 -8.01 -12.28
CA VAL A 100 -19.18 -7.68 -12.27
C VAL A 100 -18.40 -8.37 -13.39
N LEU A 101 -18.70 -9.65 -13.67
CA LEU A 101 -18.03 -10.40 -14.74
C LEU A 101 -18.48 -9.92 -16.13
N LEU A 102 -19.74 -9.54 -16.27
CA LEU A 102 -20.28 -9.01 -17.52
C LEU A 102 -19.69 -7.63 -17.86
N LEU A 103 -19.55 -6.75 -16.86
CA LEU A 103 -18.99 -5.43 -17.02
C LEU A 103 -17.49 -5.49 -17.34
N MET A 104 -16.73 -6.37 -16.66
CA MET A 104 -15.32 -6.62 -16.98
C MET A 104 -15.11 -7.21 -18.38
N ARG A 105 -16.09 -7.94 -18.93
CA ARG A 105 -16.06 -8.49 -20.30
C ARG A 105 -16.79 -7.62 -21.32
N SER A 106 -17.14 -6.38 -20.97
CA SER A 106 -17.84 -5.49 -21.88
C SER A 106 -17.03 -5.24 -23.14
N LYS A 107 -17.69 -5.14 -24.30
CA LYS A 107 -17.03 -4.71 -25.55
C LYS A 107 -16.64 -3.23 -25.51
N ASN A 108 -17.32 -2.45 -24.66
CA ASN A 108 -17.03 -1.05 -24.48
C ASN A 108 -15.87 -0.87 -23.51
N GLU A 109 -14.77 -0.30 -24.01
CA GLU A 109 -13.54 -0.06 -23.26
C GLU A 109 -13.75 0.81 -22.02
N MET A 110 -14.57 1.88 -22.14
CA MET A 110 -14.88 2.75 -20.99
C MET A 110 -15.55 1.97 -19.86
N VAL A 111 -16.48 1.07 -20.20
CA VAL A 111 -17.14 0.24 -19.18
C VAL A 111 -16.14 -0.68 -18.49
N ARG A 112 -15.25 -1.34 -19.25
CA ARG A 112 -14.20 -2.20 -18.66
C ARG A 112 -13.26 -1.39 -17.77
N GLN A 113 -12.79 -0.24 -18.24
CA GLN A 113 -11.86 0.63 -17.53
C GLN A 113 -12.43 1.13 -16.19
N TYR A 114 -13.66 1.67 -16.16
CA TYR A 114 -14.25 2.11 -14.90
C TYR A 114 -14.65 0.97 -13.97
N MET A 115 -14.95 -0.22 -14.52
CA MET A 115 -15.14 -1.42 -13.71
C MET A 115 -13.82 -1.84 -13.05
N ALA A 116 -12.71 -1.85 -13.79
CA ALA A 116 -11.38 -2.14 -13.27
C ALA A 116 -10.97 -1.13 -12.18
N ARG A 117 -11.21 0.17 -12.38
CA ARG A 117 -10.98 1.22 -11.38
C ARG A 117 -11.78 1.00 -10.10
N LEU A 118 -13.07 0.70 -10.24
CA LEU A 118 -13.92 0.44 -9.10
C LEU A 118 -13.43 -0.79 -8.31
N ILE A 119 -13.02 -1.86 -9.00
CA ILE A 119 -12.43 -3.05 -8.35
C ILE A 119 -11.13 -2.70 -7.63
N ASN A 120 -10.23 -1.93 -8.27
CA ASN A 120 -8.99 -1.46 -7.67
C ASN A 120 -9.24 -0.64 -6.40
N ALA A 121 -10.20 0.30 -6.45
CA ALA A 121 -10.60 1.11 -5.30
C ALA A 121 -11.22 0.29 -4.16
N PHE A 122 -11.97 -0.78 -4.46
CA PHE A 122 -12.42 -1.73 -3.45
C PHE A 122 -11.25 -2.49 -2.84
N ALA A 123 -10.30 -2.96 -3.66
CA ALA A 123 -9.15 -3.73 -3.21
C ALA A 123 -8.20 -2.92 -2.32
N SER A 124 -8.21 -1.58 -2.42
CA SER A 124 -7.49 -0.68 -1.50
C SER A 124 -7.98 -0.72 -0.05
N LEU A 125 -9.14 -1.32 0.22
CA LEU A 125 -9.74 -1.37 1.55
C LEU A 125 -9.97 -2.83 1.97
N ALA A 126 -9.65 -3.20 3.21
CA ALA A 126 -9.71 -4.57 3.72
C ALA A 126 -11.09 -5.21 3.55
N GLU A 127 -12.16 -4.49 3.93
CA GLU A 127 -13.54 -4.97 3.73
C GLU A 127 -13.89 -5.16 2.25
N GLY A 128 -13.30 -4.36 1.36
CA GLY A 128 -13.46 -4.50 -0.08
C GLY A 128 -12.73 -5.73 -0.62
N ARG A 129 -11.51 -6.01 -0.16
CA ARG A 129 -10.78 -7.26 -0.47
C ARG A 129 -11.56 -8.49 -0.02
N VAL A 130 -12.17 -8.44 1.17
CA VAL A 130 -13.05 -9.52 1.67
C VAL A 130 -14.27 -9.70 0.76
N TYR A 131 -14.95 -8.61 0.39
CA TYR A 131 -16.12 -8.66 -0.49
C TYR A 131 -15.79 -9.23 -1.88
N LEU A 132 -14.72 -8.75 -2.51
CA LEU A 132 -14.28 -9.23 -3.82
C LEU A 132 -13.83 -10.72 -3.77
N SER A 133 -13.25 -11.15 -2.67
CA SER A 133 -12.80 -12.55 -2.47
C SER A 133 -13.94 -13.58 -2.51
N GLN A 134 -15.19 -13.14 -2.31
CA GLN A 134 -16.37 -14.01 -2.35
C GLN A 134 -16.75 -14.45 -3.78
N VAL A 135 -16.07 -13.91 -4.80
CA VAL A 135 -16.27 -14.26 -6.21
C VAL A 135 -14.97 -14.85 -6.80
N PRO A 136 -14.68 -16.15 -6.63
CA PRO A 136 -13.44 -16.75 -7.13
C PRO A 136 -13.24 -16.59 -8.65
N SER A 137 -14.34 -16.57 -9.42
CA SER A 137 -14.31 -16.34 -10.86
C SER A 137 -13.85 -14.93 -11.25
N LEU A 138 -13.95 -13.95 -10.34
CA LEU A 138 -13.47 -12.59 -10.58
C LEU A 138 -11.94 -12.56 -10.59
N LEU A 139 -11.27 -13.24 -9.65
CA LEU A 139 -9.81 -13.33 -9.65
C LEU A 139 -9.30 -13.89 -10.97
N ARG A 140 -9.86 -15.03 -11.41
CA ARG A 140 -9.47 -15.64 -12.69
C ARG A 140 -9.66 -14.69 -13.87
N LEU A 141 -10.75 -13.92 -13.87
CA LEU A 141 -11.01 -12.92 -14.90
C LEU A 141 -9.99 -11.76 -14.84
N LEU A 142 -9.59 -11.31 -13.67
CA LEU A 142 -8.54 -10.28 -13.52
C LEU A 142 -7.19 -10.79 -14.04
N ILE A 143 -6.83 -12.04 -13.74
CA ILE A 143 -5.61 -12.68 -14.26
C ILE A 143 -5.67 -12.86 -15.79
N GLU A 144 -6.85 -13.18 -16.34
CA GLU A 144 -7.07 -13.20 -17.79
C GLU A 144 -6.93 -11.80 -18.40
N SER A 145 -7.52 -10.79 -17.77
CA SER A 145 -7.51 -9.39 -18.23
C SER A 145 -6.10 -8.80 -18.26
N ILE A 146 -5.27 -9.00 -17.23
CA ILE A 146 -3.90 -8.44 -17.22
C ILE A 146 -3.03 -9.00 -18.35
N ARG A 147 -3.32 -10.24 -18.79
CA ARG A 147 -2.63 -10.95 -19.88
C ARG A 147 -3.14 -10.56 -21.28
N THR A 148 -4.34 -10.00 -21.39
CA THR A 148 -5.04 -9.79 -22.68
C THR A 148 -5.33 -8.34 -23.02
N GLU A 149 -5.48 -7.46 -22.03
CA GLU A 149 -5.62 -6.03 -22.26
C GLU A 149 -4.34 -5.43 -22.84
N GLU A 150 -4.48 -4.33 -23.59
CA GLU A 150 -3.35 -3.65 -24.23
C GLU A 150 -2.34 -3.17 -23.18
N LYS A 151 -1.05 -3.30 -23.51
CA LYS A 151 0.06 -2.85 -22.68
C LYS A 151 -0.09 -1.36 -22.35
N ASP A 152 0.15 -1.00 -21.10
CA ASP A 152 -0.01 0.36 -20.55
C ASP A 152 -1.42 0.96 -20.69
N SER A 153 -2.43 0.15 -21.02
CA SER A 153 -3.82 0.61 -20.95
C SER A 153 -4.24 0.83 -19.50
N VAL A 154 -5.09 1.83 -19.28
CA VAL A 154 -5.60 2.17 -17.96
C VAL A 154 -6.38 1.01 -17.32
N SER A 155 -7.04 0.18 -18.15
CA SER A 155 -7.71 -1.05 -17.70
C SER A 155 -6.69 -2.02 -17.11
N ARG A 156 -5.59 -2.29 -17.83
CA ARG A 156 -4.53 -3.21 -17.41
C ARG A 156 -3.85 -2.73 -16.13
N GLU A 157 -3.52 -1.44 -16.04
CA GLU A 157 -2.92 -0.84 -14.83
C GLU A 157 -3.84 -1.01 -13.62
N ASN A 158 -5.13 -0.69 -13.74
CA ASN A 158 -6.07 -0.85 -12.63
C ASN A 158 -6.30 -2.31 -12.23
N VAL A 159 -6.29 -3.23 -13.21
CA VAL A 159 -6.35 -4.68 -12.93
C VAL A 159 -5.09 -5.13 -12.19
N LEU A 160 -3.91 -4.67 -12.59
CA LEU A 160 -2.65 -4.98 -11.91
C LEU A 160 -2.66 -4.45 -10.47
N GLY A 161 -3.05 -3.20 -10.27
CA GLY A 161 -3.22 -2.61 -8.95
C GLY A 161 -4.20 -3.39 -8.06
N ALA A 162 -5.33 -3.83 -8.64
CA ALA A 162 -6.28 -4.66 -7.94
C ALA A 162 -5.70 -6.04 -7.57
N LEU A 163 -4.98 -6.71 -8.47
CA LEU A 163 -4.35 -8.01 -8.22
C LEU A 163 -3.30 -7.90 -7.12
N GLN A 164 -2.44 -6.87 -7.15
CA GLN A 164 -1.47 -6.61 -6.08
C GLN A 164 -2.17 -6.44 -4.74
N LYS A 165 -3.20 -5.59 -4.64
CA LYS A 165 -3.90 -5.35 -3.37
C LYS A 165 -4.68 -6.58 -2.90
N LEU A 166 -5.32 -7.33 -3.80
CA LEU A 166 -5.96 -8.60 -3.46
C LEU A 166 -4.95 -9.64 -2.97
N SER A 167 -3.71 -9.61 -3.48
CA SER A 167 -2.63 -10.48 -3.05
C SER A 167 -2.13 -10.16 -1.62
N LEU A 168 -2.72 -9.23 -0.89
CA LEU A 168 -2.50 -9.12 0.56
C LEU A 168 -3.22 -10.24 1.32
N ARG A 169 -4.27 -10.82 0.73
CA ARG A 169 -4.98 -11.96 1.32
C ARG A 169 -4.36 -13.27 0.88
N ARG A 170 -4.00 -14.15 1.82
CA ARG A 170 -3.30 -15.43 1.56
C ARG A 170 -4.05 -16.33 0.58
N SER A 171 -5.37 -16.40 0.71
CA SER A 171 -6.24 -17.19 -0.19
C SER A 171 -6.13 -16.73 -1.65
N GLN A 172 -6.06 -15.42 -1.87
CA GLN A 172 -5.91 -14.83 -3.20
C GLN A 172 -4.49 -15.02 -3.74
N GLN A 173 -3.44 -14.81 -2.92
CA GLN A 173 -2.05 -15.12 -3.29
C GLN A 173 -1.92 -16.57 -3.78
N SER A 174 -2.48 -17.50 -3.00
CA SER A 174 -2.43 -18.92 -3.30
C SER A 174 -3.08 -19.18 -4.67
N ALA A 175 -4.29 -18.67 -4.90
CA ALA A 175 -4.97 -18.83 -6.18
C ALA A 175 -4.20 -18.20 -7.36
N MET A 176 -3.57 -17.03 -7.18
CA MET A 176 -2.72 -16.41 -8.21
C MET A 176 -1.49 -17.25 -8.56
N ILE A 177 -0.83 -17.84 -7.55
CA ILE A 177 0.31 -18.74 -7.76
C ILE A 177 -0.11 -20.00 -8.52
N GLU A 178 -1.26 -20.57 -8.18
CA GLU A 178 -1.86 -21.72 -8.88
C GLU A 178 -2.15 -21.42 -10.35
N ASP A 179 -2.59 -20.20 -10.65
CA ASP A 179 -2.92 -19.77 -12.02
C ASP A 179 -1.68 -19.33 -12.84
N GLY A 180 -0.47 -19.57 -12.30
CA GLY A 180 0.79 -19.30 -12.99
C GLY A 180 1.14 -17.82 -13.12
N LEU A 181 0.70 -16.97 -12.19
CA LEU A 181 0.94 -15.52 -12.28
C LEU A 181 2.41 -15.14 -12.07
N ILE A 182 3.19 -15.95 -11.32
CA ILE A 182 4.63 -15.71 -11.11
C ILE A 182 5.40 -15.76 -12.44
N ASP A 183 5.19 -16.81 -13.24
CA ASP A 183 5.90 -16.98 -14.52
C ASP A 183 5.62 -15.79 -15.44
N TRP A 184 4.36 -15.37 -15.51
CA TRP A 184 3.95 -14.20 -16.29
C TRP A 184 4.57 -12.89 -15.78
N LEU A 185 4.64 -12.68 -14.46
CA LEU A 185 5.26 -11.48 -13.89
C LEU A 185 6.75 -11.41 -14.19
N VAL A 186 7.47 -12.53 -14.07
CA VAL A 186 8.90 -12.57 -14.36
C VAL A 186 9.16 -12.28 -15.84
N ASP A 187 8.32 -12.81 -16.74
CA ASP A 187 8.38 -12.51 -18.18
C ASP A 187 8.10 -11.04 -18.49
N GLU A 188 7.07 -10.44 -17.87
CA GLU A 188 6.74 -9.03 -18.08
C GLU A 188 7.85 -8.10 -17.54
N LEU A 189 8.44 -8.44 -16.39
CA LEU A 189 9.49 -7.67 -15.72
C LEU A 189 10.86 -7.77 -16.40
N GLN A 190 11.06 -8.73 -17.31
CA GLN A 190 12.31 -8.85 -18.06
C GLN A 190 12.61 -7.60 -18.89
N ASP A 191 11.57 -6.98 -19.47
CA ASP A 191 11.67 -5.76 -20.28
C ASP A 191 11.21 -4.53 -19.46
N SER A 192 11.76 -4.39 -18.26
CA SER A 192 11.37 -3.38 -17.25
C SER A 192 11.42 -1.94 -17.76
N ASP A 193 12.41 -1.60 -18.60
CA ASP A 193 12.56 -0.26 -19.20
C ASP A 193 11.38 0.13 -20.13
N CYS A 194 10.58 -0.85 -20.56
CA CYS A 194 9.41 -0.65 -21.42
C CYS A 194 8.10 -0.57 -20.63
N LEU A 195 8.14 -0.50 -19.30
CA LEU A 195 6.96 -0.41 -18.44
C LEU A 195 6.78 1.01 -17.91
N SER A 196 5.53 1.43 -17.70
CA SER A 196 5.26 2.64 -16.91
C SER A 196 5.76 2.47 -15.48
N ASP A 197 6.14 3.56 -14.80
CA ASP A 197 6.54 3.53 -13.39
C ASP A 197 5.48 2.82 -12.52
N TYR A 198 4.20 3.11 -12.80
CA TYR A 198 3.06 2.49 -12.14
C TYR A 198 3.05 0.97 -12.35
N THR A 199 3.14 0.51 -13.61
CA THR A 199 3.12 -0.91 -13.93
C THR A 199 4.31 -1.63 -13.30
N LEU A 200 5.50 -1.05 -13.37
CA LEU A 200 6.71 -1.62 -12.81
C LEU A 200 6.62 -1.79 -11.28
N GLU A 201 6.26 -0.73 -10.56
CA GLU A 201 6.17 -0.74 -9.10
C GLU A 201 5.17 -1.78 -8.61
N TYR A 202 3.98 -1.82 -9.21
CA TYR A 202 2.93 -2.77 -8.85
C TYR A 202 3.25 -4.21 -9.25
N ALA A 203 3.90 -4.44 -10.39
CA ALA A 203 4.29 -5.78 -10.82
C ALA A 203 5.35 -6.38 -9.90
N VAL A 204 6.36 -5.61 -9.50
CA VAL A 204 7.40 -6.08 -8.56
C VAL A 204 6.81 -6.28 -7.16
N ALA A 205 5.95 -5.38 -6.69
CA ALA A 205 5.26 -5.55 -5.40
C ALA A 205 4.35 -6.80 -5.38
N LEU A 206 3.62 -7.06 -6.46
CA LEU A 206 2.83 -8.29 -6.59
C LEU A 206 3.73 -9.53 -6.62
N LEU A 207 4.83 -9.52 -7.38
CA LEU A 207 5.79 -10.63 -7.40
C LEU A 207 6.34 -10.92 -5.99
N MET A 208 6.71 -9.87 -5.24
CA MET A 208 7.15 -10.00 -3.85
C MET A 208 6.08 -10.69 -3.00
N ASN A 209 4.83 -10.20 -3.02
CA ASN A 209 3.73 -10.77 -2.25
C ASN A 209 3.56 -12.26 -2.51
N LEU A 210 3.57 -12.68 -3.79
CA LEU A 210 3.45 -14.08 -4.16
C LEU A 210 4.66 -14.91 -3.69
N CYS A 211 5.86 -14.33 -3.71
CA CYS A 211 7.09 -14.97 -3.25
C CYS A 211 7.21 -15.07 -1.72
N LEU A 212 6.36 -14.42 -0.93
CA LEU A 212 6.31 -14.63 0.52
C LEU A 212 5.76 -16.03 0.86
N ARG A 213 4.91 -16.59 0.00
CA ARG A 213 4.34 -17.94 0.16
C ARG A 213 5.35 -19.02 -0.21
N THR A 214 5.40 -20.10 0.57
CA THR A 214 6.22 -21.29 0.30
C THR A 214 6.07 -21.82 -1.12
N ARG A 215 4.83 -21.85 -1.63
CA ARG A 215 4.55 -22.30 -2.99
C ARG A 215 5.09 -21.34 -4.05
N GLY A 216 5.05 -20.02 -3.80
CA GLY A 216 5.64 -19.04 -4.70
C GLY A 216 7.15 -19.17 -4.77
N LYS A 217 7.82 -19.32 -3.62
CA LYS A 217 9.26 -19.59 -3.55
C LYS A 217 9.67 -20.83 -4.35
N ARG A 218 8.91 -21.92 -4.20
CA ARG A 218 9.12 -23.16 -4.96
C ARG A 218 8.92 -22.95 -6.46
N LYS A 219 7.94 -22.13 -6.86
CA LYS A 219 7.69 -21.81 -8.26
C LYS A 219 8.87 -21.07 -8.89
N CYS A 220 9.46 -20.09 -8.19
CA CYS A 220 10.69 -19.43 -8.62
C CYS A 220 11.88 -20.40 -8.76
N ALA A 221 11.92 -21.46 -7.93
CA ALA A 221 12.96 -22.47 -7.98
C ALA A 221 12.84 -23.45 -9.18
N GLU A 222 11.77 -23.40 -9.96
CA GLU A 222 11.65 -24.16 -11.21
C GLU A 222 12.56 -23.60 -12.32
N ASN A 223 12.86 -22.30 -12.29
CA ASN A 223 13.79 -21.63 -13.20
C ASN A 223 14.59 -20.53 -12.48
N PRO A 224 15.45 -20.90 -11.51
CA PRO A 224 16.10 -19.95 -10.61
C PRO A 224 16.97 -18.96 -11.36
N LYS A 225 17.70 -19.42 -12.38
CA LYS A 225 18.61 -18.59 -13.18
C LYS A 225 17.91 -17.40 -13.82
N TYR A 226 16.76 -17.66 -14.41
CA TYR A 226 15.99 -16.62 -15.10
C TYR A 226 15.40 -15.62 -14.12
N VAL A 227 14.78 -16.12 -13.03
CA VAL A 227 14.23 -15.26 -11.98
C VAL A 227 15.30 -14.38 -11.35
N LEU A 228 16.46 -14.95 -10.99
CA LEU A 228 17.56 -14.23 -10.38
C LEU A 228 18.15 -13.17 -11.33
N LYS A 229 18.23 -13.48 -12.64
CA LYS A 229 18.65 -12.51 -13.65
C LYS A 229 17.70 -11.30 -13.67
N VAL A 230 16.39 -11.53 -13.79
CA VAL A 230 15.39 -10.45 -13.81
C VAL A 230 15.47 -9.61 -12.54
N LEU A 231 15.54 -10.24 -11.35
CA LEU A 231 15.67 -9.52 -10.08
C LEU A 231 16.97 -8.71 -9.99
N THR A 232 18.07 -9.24 -10.53
CA THR A 232 19.36 -8.53 -10.58
C THR A 232 19.29 -7.31 -11.49
N ASP A 233 18.68 -7.45 -12.67
CA ASP A 233 18.48 -6.34 -13.61
C ASP A 233 17.61 -5.24 -12.94
N LEU A 234 16.56 -5.63 -12.22
CA LEU A 234 15.69 -4.72 -11.46
C LEU A 234 16.40 -3.98 -10.30
N LEU A 235 17.41 -4.58 -9.64
CA LEU A 235 18.21 -3.87 -8.61
C LEU A 235 18.90 -2.63 -9.18
N GLY A 236 19.33 -2.73 -10.45
CA GLY A 236 20.01 -1.69 -11.22
C GLY A 236 19.11 -0.66 -11.86
N HIS A 237 17.79 -0.83 -11.79
CA HIS A 237 16.84 0.05 -12.47
C HIS A 237 16.85 1.49 -11.91
N GLU A 238 16.54 2.46 -12.76
CA GLU A 238 16.58 3.90 -12.43
C GLU A 238 15.51 4.29 -11.40
N ASN A 239 14.33 3.67 -11.49
CA ASN A 239 13.28 3.82 -10.49
C ASN A 239 13.69 3.08 -9.21
N HIS A 240 14.16 3.83 -8.21
CA HIS A 240 14.65 3.26 -6.96
C HIS A 240 13.53 2.84 -5.99
N GLU A 241 12.29 3.26 -6.21
CA GLU A 241 11.15 2.93 -5.34
C GLU A 241 10.82 1.43 -5.36
N ILE A 242 11.23 0.71 -6.42
CA ILE A 242 10.99 -0.74 -6.53
C ILE A 242 11.96 -1.57 -5.69
N ARG A 243 13.11 -1.00 -5.26
CA ARG A 243 14.19 -1.75 -4.61
C ARG A 243 13.77 -2.51 -3.35
N PRO A 244 12.96 -1.95 -2.44
CA PRO A 244 12.48 -2.70 -1.28
C PRO A 244 11.73 -3.97 -1.67
N TYR A 245 10.94 -3.93 -2.76
CA TYR A 245 10.21 -5.09 -3.26
C TYR A 245 11.13 -6.13 -3.91
N VAL A 246 12.12 -5.70 -4.68
CA VAL A 246 13.15 -6.58 -5.24
C VAL A 246 13.95 -7.26 -4.12
N ASN A 247 14.39 -6.48 -3.13
CA ASN A 247 15.13 -6.96 -1.97
C ASN A 247 14.32 -7.98 -1.15
N GLY A 248 13.04 -7.69 -0.91
CA GLY A 248 12.12 -8.59 -0.24
C GLY A 248 11.92 -9.89 -1.02
N THR A 249 11.80 -9.82 -2.34
CA THR A 249 11.69 -11.00 -3.21
C THR A 249 12.95 -11.86 -3.13
N LEU A 250 14.13 -11.26 -3.30
CA LEU A 250 15.43 -11.95 -3.22
C LEU A 250 15.61 -12.64 -1.87
N TYR A 251 15.43 -11.91 -0.78
CA TYR A 251 15.52 -12.47 0.57
C TYR A 251 14.57 -13.67 0.74
N SER A 252 13.34 -13.54 0.25
CA SER A 252 12.32 -14.58 0.38
C SER A 252 12.65 -15.86 -0.39
N ILE A 253 13.10 -15.76 -1.64
CA ILE A 253 13.38 -16.94 -2.49
C ILE A 253 14.71 -17.62 -2.15
N LEU A 254 15.68 -16.88 -1.60
CA LEU A 254 16.98 -17.41 -1.14
C LEU A 254 16.86 -18.32 0.09
N CYS A 255 15.67 -18.56 0.64
CA CYS A 255 15.48 -19.66 1.58
C CYS A 255 15.48 -21.03 0.89
N ILE A 256 15.29 -21.09 -0.44
CA ILE A 256 15.28 -22.34 -1.21
C ILE A 256 16.71 -22.67 -1.66
N HIS A 257 17.20 -23.85 -1.28
CA HIS A 257 18.56 -24.30 -1.58
C HIS A 257 18.91 -24.21 -3.08
N ALA A 258 18.03 -24.69 -3.97
CA ALA A 258 18.28 -24.64 -5.41
C ALA A 258 18.46 -23.20 -5.95
N VAL A 259 17.75 -22.23 -5.38
CA VAL A 259 17.88 -20.81 -5.74
C VAL A 259 19.20 -20.25 -5.21
N ARG A 260 19.61 -20.61 -3.98
CA ARG A 260 20.89 -20.17 -3.41
C ARG A 260 22.09 -20.65 -4.23
N GLU A 261 22.09 -21.91 -4.64
CA GLU A 261 23.22 -22.45 -5.41
C GLU A 261 23.36 -21.74 -6.76
N GLU A 262 22.25 -21.51 -7.47
CA GLU A 262 22.28 -20.72 -8.70
C GLU A 262 22.72 -19.27 -8.45
N ALA A 263 22.26 -18.64 -7.36
CA ALA A 263 22.68 -17.28 -7.01
C ALA A 263 24.20 -17.20 -6.73
N LYS A 264 24.79 -18.22 -6.11
CA LYS A 264 26.26 -18.32 -5.92
C LYS A 264 26.98 -18.52 -7.25
N GLU A 265 26.46 -19.37 -8.14
CA GLU A 265 27.00 -19.55 -9.50
C GLU A 265 26.97 -18.25 -10.31
N MET A 266 25.98 -17.39 -10.05
CA MET A 266 25.85 -16.07 -10.67
C MET A 266 26.67 -14.96 -9.99
N SER A 267 27.50 -15.27 -8.98
CA SER A 267 28.27 -14.27 -8.21
C SER A 267 27.39 -13.16 -7.63
N MET A 268 26.21 -13.54 -7.11
CA MET A 268 25.23 -12.57 -6.61
C MET A 268 25.73 -11.80 -5.38
N GLU A 269 26.60 -12.38 -4.56
CA GLU A 269 27.20 -11.67 -3.42
C GLU A 269 28.02 -10.47 -3.87
N GLU A 270 28.89 -10.64 -4.89
CA GLU A 270 29.67 -9.55 -5.45
C GLU A 270 28.79 -8.48 -6.10
N ILE A 271 27.73 -8.90 -6.80
CA ILE A 271 26.76 -7.98 -7.42
C ILE A 271 26.04 -7.15 -6.35
N LEU A 272 25.56 -7.77 -5.28
CA LEU A 272 24.89 -7.09 -4.18
C LEU A 272 25.80 -6.07 -3.49
N HIS A 273 27.09 -6.39 -3.34
CA HIS A 273 28.07 -5.43 -2.82
C HIS A 273 28.22 -4.18 -3.69
N CYS A 274 28.07 -4.28 -5.01
CA CYS A 274 28.09 -3.11 -5.89
C CYS A 274 26.92 -2.12 -5.65
N TYR A 275 25.82 -2.60 -5.09
CA TYR A 275 24.64 -1.77 -4.77
C TYR A 275 24.65 -1.19 -3.36
N SER A 276 25.56 -1.64 -2.50
CA SER A 276 25.77 -1.04 -1.18
C SER A 276 26.33 0.37 -1.34
N LYS A 277 25.70 1.36 -0.71
CA LYS A 277 26.08 2.79 -0.81
C LYS A 277 26.26 3.39 0.56
N GLU A 278 27.39 4.05 0.82
CA GLU A 278 27.72 4.63 2.14
C GLU A 278 26.64 5.57 2.70
N GLU A 279 25.88 6.25 1.84
CA GLU A 279 24.86 7.24 2.23
C GLU A 279 23.45 6.65 2.48
N ASN A 280 23.22 5.36 2.23
CA ASN A 280 21.91 4.73 2.42
C ASN A 280 21.97 3.55 3.41
N PRO A 281 21.90 3.82 4.73
CA PRO A 281 22.05 2.79 5.76
C PRO A 281 20.94 1.74 5.72
N GLU A 282 19.72 2.12 5.32
CA GLU A 282 18.58 1.20 5.24
C GLU A 282 18.73 0.21 4.07
N LEU A 283 19.09 0.71 2.89
CA LEU A 283 19.38 -0.15 1.74
C LEU A 283 20.54 -1.12 2.05
N ASN A 284 21.61 -0.63 2.68
CA ASN A 284 22.74 -1.48 3.04
C ASN A 284 22.33 -2.58 4.03
N ARG A 285 21.49 -2.24 5.01
CA ARG A 285 20.95 -3.22 5.95
C ARG A 285 20.14 -4.32 5.23
N GLN A 286 19.30 -3.94 4.26
CA GLN A 286 18.56 -4.90 3.44
C GLN A 286 19.50 -5.80 2.62
N ILE A 287 20.52 -5.23 1.98
CA ILE A 287 21.54 -5.97 1.24
C ILE A 287 22.29 -6.96 2.15
N GLU A 288 22.69 -6.53 3.34
CA GLU A 288 23.36 -7.39 4.33
C GLU A 288 22.48 -8.57 4.74
N PHE A 289 21.16 -8.36 4.92
CA PHE A 289 20.23 -9.46 5.21
C PHE A 289 20.13 -10.45 4.04
N ILE A 290 20.12 -9.98 2.79
CA ILE A 290 20.10 -10.83 1.60
C ILE A 290 21.39 -11.65 1.52
N ILE A 291 22.57 -11.02 1.71
CA ILE A 291 23.86 -11.72 1.70
C ILE A 291 23.93 -12.76 2.83
N LYS A 292 23.45 -12.43 4.03
CA LYS A 292 23.37 -13.38 5.14
C LYS A 292 22.49 -14.58 4.80
N GLN A 293 21.37 -14.34 4.11
CA GLN A 293 20.44 -15.38 3.68
C GLN A 293 21.02 -16.25 2.54
N LEU A 294 21.75 -15.64 1.60
CA LEU A 294 22.48 -16.34 0.53
C LEU A 294 23.51 -17.31 1.09
N ASN A 295 24.20 -16.90 2.16
CA ASN A 295 25.25 -17.67 2.82
C ASN A 295 24.76 -18.58 3.96
N SER A 296 23.45 -18.68 4.19
CA SER A 296 22.91 -19.55 5.24
C SER A 296 22.83 -21.02 4.80
N GLU A 297 23.16 -21.95 5.71
CA GLU A 297 23.02 -23.40 5.45
C GLU A 297 21.54 -23.83 5.54
N GLU A 298 20.79 -23.23 6.48
CA GLU A 298 19.36 -23.47 6.70
C GLU A 298 18.55 -22.24 6.24
N GLY A 299 17.43 -22.46 5.55
CA GLY A 299 16.47 -21.38 5.27
C GLY A 299 15.60 -21.13 6.51
N PRO A 300 15.11 -19.88 6.75
CA PRO A 300 14.15 -19.64 7.83
C PRO A 300 12.96 -20.60 7.72
N GLU A 301 12.50 -21.14 8.85
CA GLU A 301 11.32 -21.99 8.90
C GLU A 301 10.15 -21.26 8.23
N SER A 302 9.51 -21.94 7.29
CA SER A 302 8.49 -21.34 6.45
C SER A 302 7.25 -21.10 7.29
N ASP A 303 6.98 -19.83 7.58
CA ASP A 303 5.81 -19.38 8.34
C ASP A 303 4.51 -19.55 7.53
N ASP A 304 4.05 -20.80 7.42
CA ASP A 304 2.80 -21.18 6.78
C ASP A 304 1.61 -21.18 7.76
N GLU A 305 1.82 -20.84 9.05
CA GLU A 305 0.86 -21.09 10.15
C GLU A 305 0.13 -19.84 10.70
N GLU A 306 0.52 -18.60 10.33
CA GLU A 306 -0.18 -17.39 10.83
C GLU A 306 -1.57 -17.17 10.19
N GLU A 307 -2.52 -16.52 10.87
CA GLU A 307 -3.88 -16.26 10.34
C GLU A 307 -3.91 -15.11 9.31
N ASP A 308 -5.03 -14.95 8.57
CA ASP A 308 -5.29 -13.90 7.55
C ASP A 308 -5.39 -12.50 8.22
N ASP A 309 -4.33 -12.02 8.87
CA ASP A 309 -4.30 -10.65 9.41
C ASP A 309 -3.90 -9.67 8.30
N ASP A 310 -4.94 -9.10 7.70
CA ASP A 310 -4.86 -7.96 6.79
C ASP A 310 -4.48 -6.69 7.59
N ASP A 311 -3.25 -6.68 8.11
CA ASP A 311 -2.68 -5.67 9.02
C ASP A 311 -2.28 -4.36 8.30
N GLU A 312 -2.51 -4.25 6.99
CA GLU A 312 -2.08 -3.10 6.22
C GLU A 312 -2.99 -1.89 6.43
N GLU A 313 -2.39 -0.68 6.49
CA GLU A 313 -3.15 0.56 6.61
C GLU A 313 -3.93 0.85 5.32
N ASP A 314 -5.25 0.66 5.38
CA ASP A 314 -6.17 0.93 4.29
C ASP A 314 -6.05 2.38 3.76
N ALA A 315 -5.44 2.51 2.59
CA ALA A 315 -5.26 3.76 1.88
C ALA A 315 -5.64 3.61 0.40
N ILE A 316 -6.50 4.51 -0.08
CA ILE A 316 -6.76 4.66 -1.52
C ILE A 316 -5.75 5.68 -2.06
N GLU A 317 -5.05 5.31 -3.13
CA GLU A 317 -4.13 6.19 -3.84
C GLU A 317 -4.83 7.47 -4.32
N THR A 318 -4.19 8.62 -4.12
CA THR A 318 -4.77 9.93 -4.46
C THR A 318 -4.91 10.16 -5.96
N ASP A 319 -4.28 9.34 -6.78
CA ASP A 319 -4.25 9.39 -8.25
C ASP A 319 -5.06 8.31 -8.97
N LEU A 320 -5.69 7.39 -8.24
CA LEU A 320 -6.46 6.29 -8.84
C LEU A 320 -7.50 6.77 -9.88
N ASP A 321 -8.08 7.97 -9.67
CA ASP A 321 -9.08 8.59 -10.55
C ASP A 321 -8.56 9.81 -11.35
N LYS A 322 -7.24 10.06 -11.41
CA LYS A 322 -6.71 11.28 -12.08
C LYS A 322 -6.88 11.27 -13.60
N GLU A 323 -6.80 10.10 -14.23
CA GLU A 323 -6.90 9.99 -15.69
C GLU A 323 -8.35 9.94 -16.15
N GLU A 324 -9.01 11.09 -16.23
CA GLU A 324 -10.40 11.15 -16.67
C GLU A 324 -10.52 10.98 -18.19
N VAL A 325 -11.04 9.82 -18.63
CA VAL A 325 -11.17 9.48 -20.06
C VAL A 325 -12.57 9.77 -20.60
N LEU A 326 -13.62 9.86 -19.75
CA LEU A 326 -14.96 10.21 -20.22
C LEU A 326 -15.10 11.71 -20.43
N GLN A 327 -15.22 12.11 -21.69
CA GLN A 327 -15.65 13.46 -22.05
C GLN A 327 -17.18 13.59 -21.90
N LEU A 328 -17.65 14.45 -21.01
CA LEU A 328 -19.07 14.67 -20.76
C LEU A 328 -19.76 15.36 -21.93
N GLN A 329 -20.94 14.86 -22.32
CA GLN A 329 -21.78 15.50 -23.33
C GLN A 329 -22.65 16.60 -22.68
N PRO A 330 -23.14 17.58 -23.47
CA PRO A 330 -24.04 18.61 -22.95
C PRO A 330 -25.28 17.99 -22.28
N ARG A 331 -25.55 18.39 -21.02
CA ARG A 331 -26.65 17.92 -20.15
C ARG A 331 -26.47 16.55 -19.49
N GLU A 332 -25.37 15.84 -19.72
CA GLU A 332 -25.07 14.64 -18.93
C GLU A 332 -24.63 15.01 -17.52
N LEU A 333 -25.11 14.24 -16.53
CA LEU A 333 -24.66 14.33 -15.16
C LEU A 333 -23.53 13.32 -14.91
N SER A 334 -22.64 13.63 -13.99
CA SER A 334 -21.51 12.77 -13.59
C SER A 334 -21.25 12.84 -12.09
N GLY A 335 -20.44 11.92 -11.60
CA GLY A 335 -20.00 11.92 -10.20
C GLY A 335 -21.16 11.91 -9.20
N GLU A 336 -20.95 12.58 -8.07
CA GLU A 336 -21.95 12.69 -7.00
C GLU A 336 -23.23 13.42 -7.47
N THR A 337 -23.15 14.33 -8.44
CA THR A 337 -24.34 15.02 -8.99
C THR A 337 -25.27 14.04 -9.72
N LEU A 338 -24.72 13.09 -10.48
CA LEU A 338 -25.51 12.01 -11.10
C LEU A 338 -26.19 11.15 -10.03
N LEU A 339 -25.43 10.71 -9.02
CA LEU A 339 -25.95 9.83 -7.98
C LEU A 339 -27.06 10.49 -7.16
N THR A 340 -26.87 11.74 -6.76
CA THR A 340 -27.83 12.46 -5.92
C THR A 340 -29.06 12.97 -6.67
N THR A 341 -28.96 13.18 -7.99
CA THR A 341 -30.11 13.63 -8.80
C THR A 341 -30.97 12.45 -9.24
N GLU A 342 -30.34 11.36 -9.70
CA GLU A 342 -31.04 10.26 -10.37
C GLU A 342 -31.17 8.99 -9.53
N TYR A 343 -30.32 8.80 -8.51
CA TYR A 343 -30.22 7.55 -7.75
C TYR A 343 -30.30 7.77 -6.24
N LEU A 344 -30.92 8.87 -5.80
CA LEU A 344 -31.12 9.12 -4.38
C LEU A 344 -32.08 8.08 -3.78
N GLY A 345 -31.61 7.38 -2.75
CA GLY A 345 -32.39 6.37 -2.04
C GLY A 345 -33.32 6.99 -0.99
N ILE A 346 -34.35 6.25 -0.59
CA ILE A 346 -35.21 6.64 0.52
C ILE A 346 -34.38 6.58 1.81
N MET A 347 -34.35 7.68 2.58
CA MET A 347 -33.61 7.78 3.84
C MET A 347 -34.19 6.83 4.90
N THR A 348 -33.73 5.58 4.92
CA THR A 348 -33.93 4.67 6.07
C THR A 348 -32.64 4.67 6.88
N ASN A 349 -32.61 5.45 7.95
CA ASN A 349 -31.48 5.57 8.86
C ASN A 349 -30.98 4.18 9.30
N MET A 350 -29.79 3.76 8.86
CA MET A 350 -29.17 2.54 9.38
C MET A 350 -28.50 2.84 10.73
N ALA A 351 -29.26 2.58 11.78
CA ALA A 351 -28.76 2.43 13.14
C ALA A 351 -28.15 1.03 13.31
N THR A 352 -26.89 0.85 12.92
CA THR A 352 -26.02 -0.21 13.46
C THR A 352 -24.59 0.32 13.54
N ARG A 353 -24.33 1.13 14.57
CA ARG A 353 -22.97 1.48 15.01
C ARG A 353 -22.29 0.22 15.56
N VAL A 354 -21.45 -0.44 14.76
CA VAL A 354 -20.45 -1.37 15.31
C VAL A 354 -19.24 -0.54 15.69
N LYS A 355 -19.05 -0.37 17.00
CA LYS A 355 -17.91 0.37 17.57
C LYS A 355 -16.66 -0.49 17.43
N ARG A 356 -15.83 -0.25 16.39
CA ARG A 356 -14.47 -0.81 16.31
C ARG A 356 -13.69 -0.39 17.55
N ARG A 357 -13.14 -1.36 18.29
CA ARG A 357 -12.12 -1.13 19.34
C ARG A 357 -10.78 -1.12 18.63
N SER A 358 -10.18 0.04 18.46
CA SER A 358 -8.77 0.16 18.09
C SER A 358 -7.92 -0.33 19.27
N ALA A 359 -7.22 -1.44 19.10
CA ALA A 359 -6.13 -1.83 19.99
C ALA A 359 -4.99 -0.81 19.84
N ALA A 360 -4.36 -0.43 20.96
CA ALA A 360 -3.19 0.44 20.93
C ALA A 360 -2.03 -0.27 20.22
N PRO A 361 -1.14 0.45 19.50
CA PRO A 361 0.01 -0.16 18.87
C PRO A 361 0.92 -0.75 19.95
N LEU A 362 1.12 -2.07 19.94
CA LEU A 362 2.23 -2.67 20.67
C LEU A 362 3.54 -2.18 20.02
N GLY A 363 4.52 -1.86 20.86
CA GLY A 363 5.80 -1.30 20.44
C GLY A 363 6.45 -2.15 19.35
N ARG A 364 6.87 -1.47 18.28
CA ARG A 364 7.66 -2.02 17.18
C ARG A 364 8.89 -2.72 17.77
N SER A 365 8.94 -4.05 17.63
CA SER A 365 10.15 -4.83 17.82
C SER A 365 11.24 -4.26 16.91
N VAL A 366 12.45 -4.05 17.46
CA VAL A 366 13.59 -3.46 16.72
C VAL A 366 14.28 -4.50 15.82
N ASP A 367 13.78 -5.75 15.79
CA ASP A 367 14.48 -6.91 15.22
C ASP A 367 13.75 -7.62 14.06
N GLU A 368 12.78 -6.97 13.42
CA GLU A 368 12.13 -7.51 12.20
C GLU A 368 12.94 -7.11 10.96
N PRO A 369 13.48 -8.07 10.17
CA PRO A 369 14.55 -7.80 9.21
C PRO A 369 14.10 -7.11 7.92
N LEU A 370 12.80 -7.17 7.57
CA LEU A 370 12.22 -6.53 6.38
C LEU A 370 10.79 -6.08 6.68
N GLN A 371 10.38 -4.93 6.14
CA GLN A 371 8.99 -4.48 6.27
C GLN A 371 8.04 -5.50 5.63
N ARG A 372 6.93 -5.79 6.32
CA ARG A 372 5.79 -6.54 5.77
C ARG A 372 5.33 -5.90 4.45
N PRO A 373 4.74 -6.66 3.52
CA PRO A 373 4.31 -6.10 2.24
C PRO A 373 3.43 -4.86 2.46
N VAL A 374 3.81 -3.77 1.81
CA VAL A 374 3.05 -2.51 1.78
C VAL A 374 2.75 -2.20 0.32
N THR A 375 1.48 -1.94 0.04
CA THR A 375 0.97 -1.46 -1.24
C THR A 375 1.78 -0.25 -1.69
N PRO A 376 2.25 -0.22 -2.95
CA PRO A 376 2.82 0.98 -3.55
C PRO A 376 2.00 2.23 -3.26
N ILE A 377 2.62 3.24 -2.63
CA ILE A 377 2.00 4.55 -2.44
C ILE A 377 2.60 5.46 -3.51
N SER A 378 1.85 5.74 -4.59
CA SER A 378 2.29 6.67 -5.64
C SER A 378 2.66 8.03 -5.04
N HIS A 379 3.95 8.24 -4.80
CA HIS A 379 4.54 9.49 -4.33
C HIS A 379 5.12 10.26 -5.51
N ARG A 380 4.27 10.75 -6.42
CA ARG A 380 4.74 11.65 -7.49
C ARG A 380 4.74 13.12 -7.02
N ASN A 381 5.94 13.66 -6.82
CA ASN A 381 6.32 15.08 -6.75
C ASN A 381 5.57 16.00 -5.76
N THR A 382 6.06 16.10 -4.52
CA THR A 382 6.08 17.38 -3.79
C THR A 382 7.25 18.23 -4.28
N HIS A 383 7.12 18.77 -5.50
CA HIS A 383 8.00 19.86 -5.91
C HIS A 383 7.69 21.08 -5.04
N ILE A 384 8.72 21.48 -4.29
CA ILE A 384 8.87 22.68 -3.47
C ILE A 384 8.10 23.87 -4.08
N MET A 385 7.03 24.31 -3.41
CA MET A 385 6.49 25.65 -3.62
C MET A 385 7.54 26.65 -3.15
N GLY A 386 8.12 27.37 -4.11
CA GLY A 386 9.11 28.40 -3.89
C GLY A 386 8.56 29.60 -3.11
N GLU A 387 9.29 30.03 -2.10
CA GLU A 387 9.21 31.39 -1.60
C GLU A 387 10.19 32.28 -2.38
N VAL A 388 9.62 33.15 -3.20
CA VAL A 388 10.30 34.29 -3.83
C VAL A 388 10.60 35.32 -2.73
N GLY A 389 11.87 35.68 -2.59
CA GLY A 389 12.37 36.48 -1.48
C GLY A 389 12.23 37.99 -1.59
N TYR A 390 12.67 38.67 -0.54
CA TYR A 390 13.26 40.01 -0.61
C TYR A 390 14.43 40.13 0.40
N PRO A 391 15.56 40.77 0.02
CA PRO A 391 16.78 40.82 0.81
C PRO A 391 16.85 42.10 1.67
N LEU A 392 17.43 41.99 2.87
CA LEU A 392 17.94 43.16 3.60
C LEU A 392 19.31 42.83 4.22
N SER A 393 20.30 43.53 3.66
CA SER A 393 21.71 43.53 3.99
C SER A 393 21.98 44.14 5.37
N ARG A 394 22.91 43.55 6.16
CA ARG A 394 23.94 44.34 6.86
C ARG A 394 25.12 43.50 7.33
N GLN A 395 26.31 44.02 7.03
CA GLN A 395 27.65 43.48 7.28
C GLN A 395 28.11 43.57 8.74
N ARG A 396 28.99 42.62 9.10
CA ARG A 396 30.21 42.63 9.97
C ARG A 396 30.32 43.68 11.10
N SER A 397 30.84 43.23 12.25
CA SER A 397 32.18 43.60 12.76
C SER A 397 32.63 42.75 13.96
N GLU A 398 33.95 42.49 14.01
CA GLU A 398 34.76 41.90 15.09
C GLU A 398 34.77 42.78 16.35
N ASP A 399 34.90 42.20 17.56
CA ASP A 399 36.14 42.26 18.38
C ASP A 399 35.94 41.91 19.89
N SER A 400 36.98 41.27 20.45
CA SER A 400 37.45 41.30 21.86
C SER A 400 36.81 40.45 22.99
N LEU A 401 37.61 39.47 23.47
CA LEU A 401 37.62 38.87 24.84
C LEU A 401 38.41 39.79 25.83
N PRO A 402 38.73 39.48 27.14
CA PRO A 402 38.40 38.40 28.13
C PRO A 402 38.04 39.03 29.56
N PRO A 403 38.22 38.43 30.79
CA PRO A 403 38.72 37.10 31.20
C PRO A 403 38.00 36.31 32.35
N SER A 404 38.52 35.09 32.49
CA SER A 404 38.31 33.94 33.38
C SER A 404 38.18 34.17 34.90
N ARG A 405 37.62 33.15 35.60
CA ARG A 405 38.29 32.51 36.75
C ARG A 405 37.95 31.00 36.88
N TYR A 406 39.01 30.18 36.76
CA TYR A 406 39.38 28.96 37.51
C TYR A 406 38.34 27.84 37.73
N SER A 407 38.61 26.52 37.71
CA SER A 407 39.79 25.64 37.73
C SER A 407 39.26 24.33 38.36
N SER A 408 39.69 23.09 38.15
CA SER A 408 40.58 22.39 37.23
C SER A 408 40.38 20.89 37.56
N ARG A 409 40.51 20.01 36.56
CA ARG A 409 40.88 18.58 36.70
C ARG A 409 42.32 18.50 37.27
N PRO A 410 42.90 17.36 37.77
CA PRO A 410 43.20 16.17 36.92
C PRO A 410 43.37 14.83 37.73
N PRO A 411 44.24 13.84 37.39
CA PRO A 411 43.95 12.70 36.49
C PRO A 411 44.57 11.31 36.89
N THR A 412 44.40 10.30 36.01
CA THR A 412 45.33 9.15 35.68
C THR A 412 45.56 8.04 36.73
N ARG A 413 45.97 6.78 36.45
CA ARG A 413 46.49 6.05 35.25
C ARG A 413 46.55 4.52 35.55
N SER A 414 46.59 3.69 34.49
CA SER A 414 47.29 2.38 34.37
C SER A 414 46.76 1.18 35.17
N GLY A 415 46.72 -0.07 34.72
CA GLY A 415 47.18 -0.75 33.51
C GLY A 415 47.14 -2.29 33.72
N SER A 416 47.14 -3.05 32.61
CA SER A 416 47.61 -4.45 32.46
C SER A 416 46.70 -5.66 32.85
N ARG A 417 46.43 -6.47 31.83
CA ARG A 417 45.96 -7.90 31.72
C ARG A 417 46.99 -8.92 32.30
N PRO A 418 46.83 -10.28 32.20
CA PRO A 418 45.69 -11.23 32.19
C PRO A 418 45.96 -12.53 33.05
N SER A 419 45.20 -13.63 32.81
CA SER A 419 45.52 -15.08 33.12
C SER A 419 45.09 -15.57 34.53
N THR A 420 44.54 -16.75 34.83
CA THR A 420 44.22 -18.03 34.14
C THR A 420 43.43 -18.94 35.10
N SER A 421 42.50 -19.73 34.53
CA SER A 421 42.22 -21.18 34.73
C SER A 421 41.85 -21.82 36.08
N GLU A 422 40.89 -22.76 35.95
CA GLU A 422 40.62 -23.99 36.74
C GLU A 422 40.05 -23.78 38.16
N SER A 423 38.92 -24.37 38.56
CA SER A 423 38.73 -25.82 38.59
C SER A 423 37.32 -26.22 39.12
N LEU A 424 36.80 -27.30 38.54
CA LEU A 424 36.07 -28.43 39.18
C LEU A 424 34.61 -28.29 39.65
N HIS A 425 33.72 -28.85 38.82
CA HIS A 425 32.79 -29.96 39.08
C HIS A 425 32.71 -30.55 40.51
N HIS A 426 31.51 -30.67 41.08
CA HIS A 426 30.63 -31.88 41.07
C HIS A 426 29.46 -31.69 42.06
N SER A 427 28.21 -31.78 41.59
CA SER A 427 27.27 -32.92 41.73
C SER A 427 26.87 -33.31 43.15
N MET A 428 25.58 -33.20 43.49
CA MET A 428 24.73 -34.33 43.94
C MET A 428 23.29 -33.89 44.30
N GLY A 429 22.31 -34.67 43.78
CA GLY A 429 20.93 -34.86 44.30
C GLY A 429 19.93 -33.76 43.97
N ARG A 430 18.78 -33.99 43.34
CA ARG A 430 17.90 -35.16 43.22
C ARG A 430 17.15 -35.12 41.90
#